data_AF-A0A968I1J4-F1
#
_entry.id   AF-A0A968I1J4-F1
#
_cell.length_a   1.000
_cell.length_b   1.000
_cell.length_c   1.000
_cell.angle_alpha   90.00
_cell.angle_beta   90.00
_cell.angle_gamma   90.00
#
_symmetry.space_group_name_H-M   'P 1'
#
loop_
_entity.id
_entity.type
_entity.pdbx_description
1 polymer ?
#
loop_
_entity_poly.entity_id
_entity_poly.type
_entity_poly.pdbx_seq_one_letter_code
_entity_poly.pdbx_strand_id
1 'polypeptide(L)'
;MEFDIADLEQLEANGTLINVIMHEMGHVLGFGTLWERMGLLQGIGTHDPRFIGRNAMTEFARLVGSQIPIPIPVENIGEIGTKNSHWRDSIFGNEVMTSILGGSLNPMSRLTLAALQDMGYSVKIDAADAFVLPNANQLASIRADQATDHRQQEGCNCKHRQSKTHEFAQSITR
;
A
#
# COMPACT_ATOMS: atom_id res chain seq x y z
N MET A 1 6.11 -19.17 14.78
CA MET A 1 5.60 -20.08 13.74
C MET A 1 6.31 -21.42 13.87
N GLU A 2 5.57 -22.50 13.68
CA GLU A 2 6.06 -23.89 13.66
C GLU A 2 5.43 -24.56 12.43
N PHE A 3 6.22 -25.25 11.62
CA PHE A 3 5.74 -26.07 10.50
C PHE A 3 5.96 -27.53 10.87
N ASP A 4 4.94 -28.36 10.73
CA ASP A 4 5.12 -29.80 10.83
C ASP A 4 5.34 -30.44 9.44
N ILE A 5 5.65 -31.74 9.44
CA ILE A 5 6.00 -32.47 8.21
C ILE A 5 4.79 -32.58 7.27
N ALA A 6 3.56 -32.62 7.80
CA ALA A 6 2.36 -32.73 6.98
C ALA A 6 2.04 -31.39 6.28
N ASP A 7 2.28 -30.27 6.96
CA ASP A 7 2.16 -28.94 6.37
C ASP A 7 3.19 -28.74 5.25
N LEU A 8 4.44 -29.19 5.45
CA LEU A 8 5.50 -29.11 4.45
C LEU A 8 5.16 -29.88 3.18
N GLU A 9 4.71 -31.14 3.29
CA GLU A 9 4.34 -31.97 2.14
C GLU A 9 3.18 -31.36 1.35
N GLN A 10 2.18 -30.79 2.03
CA GLN A 10 1.03 -30.18 1.37
C GLN A 10 1.37 -28.84 0.72
N LEU A 11 2.20 -28.01 1.35
CA LEU A 11 2.64 -26.73 0.79
C LEU A 11 3.62 -26.93 -0.38
N GLU A 12 4.49 -27.94 -0.32
CA GLU A 12 5.40 -28.29 -1.40
C GLU A 12 4.60 -28.82 -2.60
N ALA A 13 3.64 -29.73 -2.37
CA ALA A 13 2.77 -30.26 -3.43
C ALA A 13 1.94 -29.15 -4.10
N ASN A 14 1.56 -28.11 -3.37
CA ASN A 14 0.81 -26.96 -3.88
C ASN A 14 1.69 -25.86 -4.50
N GLY A 15 3.03 -25.98 -4.42
CA GLY A 15 3.98 -24.98 -4.90
C GLY A 15 3.96 -23.66 -4.11
N THR A 16 3.37 -23.65 -2.91
CA THR A 16 3.19 -22.44 -2.08
C THR A 16 4.20 -22.35 -0.95
N LEU A 17 4.93 -23.43 -0.65
CA LEU A 17 5.88 -23.51 0.47
C LEU A 17 6.87 -22.34 0.48
N ILE A 18 7.47 -22.04 -0.66
CA ILE A 18 8.46 -20.96 -0.75
C ILE A 18 7.86 -19.58 -0.44
N ASN A 19 6.62 -19.33 -0.88
CA ASN A 19 5.92 -18.07 -0.64
C ASN A 19 5.59 -17.90 0.83
N VAL A 20 5.12 -18.97 1.48
CA VAL A 20 4.84 -18.98 2.93
C VAL A 20 6.13 -18.75 3.71
N ILE A 21 7.22 -19.43 3.38
CA ILE A 21 8.51 -19.21 4.03
C ILE A 21 8.96 -17.75 3.87
N MET A 22 8.87 -17.19 2.67
CA MET A 22 9.25 -15.79 2.42
C MET A 22 8.39 -14.79 3.21
N HIS A 23 7.08 -15.01 3.25
CA HIS A 23 6.13 -14.20 4.03
C HIS A 23 6.55 -14.15 5.51
N GLU A 24 6.84 -15.31 6.07
CA GLU A 24 7.11 -15.46 7.49
C GLU A 24 8.51 -14.98 7.86
N MET A 25 9.49 -15.17 6.96
CA MET A 25 10.80 -14.51 7.08
C MET A 25 10.68 -12.99 6.98
N GLY A 26 9.76 -12.45 6.19
CA GLY A 26 9.43 -11.03 6.19
C GLY A 26 9.05 -10.54 7.59
N HIS A 27 8.13 -11.23 8.26
CA HIS A 27 7.72 -10.89 9.63
C HIS A 27 8.85 -11.04 10.66
N VAL A 28 9.68 -12.08 10.54
CA VAL A 28 10.87 -12.27 11.40
C VAL A 28 11.87 -11.12 11.21
N LEU A 29 12.04 -10.61 9.99
CA LEU A 29 12.84 -9.43 9.69
C LEU A 29 12.20 -8.11 10.16
N GLY A 30 11.01 -8.16 10.75
CA GLY A 30 10.34 -7.03 11.35
C GLY A 30 9.26 -6.39 10.48
N PHE A 31 8.99 -6.95 9.29
CA PHE A 31 7.97 -6.41 8.40
C PHE A 31 6.60 -6.53 9.07
N GLY A 32 5.85 -5.43 9.13
CA GLY A 32 4.57 -5.36 9.84
C GLY A 32 4.70 -5.26 11.36
N THR A 33 5.67 -5.97 11.97
CA THR A 33 5.82 -6.05 13.42
C THR A 33 6.61 -4.89 14.02
N LEU A 34 7.47 -4.23 13.25
CA LEU A 34 8.26 -3.07 13.70
C LEU A 34 7.78 -1.72 13.18
N TRP A 35 6.86 -1.68 12.21
CA TRP A 35 6.51 -0.44 11.52
C TRP A 35 6.01 0.67 12.43
N GLU A 36 5.15 0.36 13.41
CA GLU A 36 4.67 1.34 14.39
C GLU A 36 5.81 1.92 15.21
N ARG A 37 6.69 1.06 15.75
CA ARG A 37 7.87 1.47 16.54
C ARG A 37 8.81 2.36 15.73
N MET A 38 8.91 2.11 14.42
CA MET A 38 9.75 2.87 13.50
C MET A 38 9.09 4.14 12.97
N GLY A 39 7.83 4.42 13.34
CA GLY A 39 7.09 5.59 12.85
C GLY A 39 6.73 5.49 11.37
N LEU A 40 6.63 4.28 10.82
CA LEU A 40 6.34 4.03 9.40
C LEU A 40 4.84 3.83 9.13
N LEU A 41 3.99 3.94 10.15
CA LEU A 41 2.53 3.82 10.04
C LEU A 41 1.82 5.12 10.41
N GLN A 42 0.75 5.41 9.67
CA GLN A 42 -0.21 6.46 9.95
C GLN A 42 -1.63 5.89 9.96
N GLY A 43 -2.52 6.44 10.78
CA GLY A 43 -3.93 6.03 10.81
C GLY A 43 -4.14 4.66 11.47
N ILE A 44 -3.24 4.23 12.35
CA ILE A 44 -3.40 3.00 13.14
C ILE A 44 -4.72 3.04 13.90
N GLY A 45 -5.47 1.94 13.87
CA GLY A 45 -6.77 1.81 14.53
C GLY A 45 -7.93 2.50 13.79
N THR A 46 -7.68 3.14 12.65
CA THR A 46 -8.73 3.67 11.77
C THR A 46 -9.14 2.64 10.72
N HIS A 47 -10.15 2.97 9.92
CA HIS A 47 -10.52 2.17 8.75
C HIS A 47 -9.49 2.27 7.61
N ASP A 48 -8.49 3.14 7.70
CA ASP A 48 -7.57 3.37 6.61
C ASP A 48 -6.10 3.58 7.06
N PRO A 49 -5.49 2.57 7.72
CA PRO A 49 -4.07 2.63 8.05
C PRO A 49 -3.22 2.64 6.76
N ARG A 50 -2.12 3.38 6.84
CA ARG A 50 -1.19 3.62 5.74
C ARG A 50 0.26 3.44 6.17
N PHE A 51 1.06 2.85 5.31
CA PHE A 51 2.52 2.85 5.44
C PHE A 51 3.11 4.07 4.72
N ILE A 52 4.07 4.73 5.37
CA ILE A 52 4.59 6.05 4.97
C ILE A 52 6.12 6.07 4.74
N GLY A 53 6.74 4.92 4.49
CA GLY A 53 8.14 4.84 4.06
C GLY A 53 8.34 5.40 2.64
N ARG A 54 9.33 6.28 2.47
CA ARG A 54 9.50 7.08 1.25
C ARG A 54 9.80 6.23 0.01
N ASN A 55 10.65 5.21 0.15
CA ASN A 55 11.03 4.36 -0.98
C ASN A 55 9.84 3.51 -1.42
N ALA A 56 9.15 2.86 -0.49
CA ALA A 56 7.98 2.06 -0.78
C ALA A 56 6.86 2.90 -1.39
N MET A 57 6.58 4.11 -0.86
CA MET A 57 5.59 5.03 -1.43
C MET A 57 5.90 5.41 -2.88
N THR A 58 7.19 5.47 -3.25
CA THR A 58 7.63 5.73 -4.62
C THR A 58 7.37 4.54 -5.53
N GLU A 59 7.67 3.31 -5.08
CA GLU A 59 7.35 2.10 -5.84
C GLU A 59 5.83 1.90 -5.98
N PHE A 60 5.06 2.16 -4.92
CA PHE A 60 3.60 2.13 -5.00
C PHE A 60 3.08 3.15 -6.00
N ALA A 61 3.61 4.39 -5.99
CA ALA A 61 3.24 5.41 -6.96
C ALA A 61 3.44 4.92 -8.41
N ARG A 62 4.52 4.21 -8.71
CA ARG A 62 4.74 3.64 -10.05
C ARG A 62 3.70 2.59 -10.42
N LEU A 63 3.32 1.70 -9.49
CA LEU A 63 2.30 0.68 -9.73
C LEU A 63 0.93 1.27 -10.12
N VAL A 64 0.65 2.47 -9.65
CA VAL A 64 -0.59 3.23 -9.92
C VAL A 64 -0.41 4.35 -10.95
N GLY A 65 0.73 4.40 -11.67
CA GLY A 65 0.98 5.39 -12.71
C GLY A 65 1.18 6.84 -12.24
N SER A 66 1.62 7.03 -11.00
CA SER A 66 1.95 8.34 -10.40
C SER A 66 3.46 8.54 -10.30
N GLN A 67 3.90 9.80 -10.38
CA GLN A 67 5.27 10.21 -10.07
C GLN A 67 5.42 10.77 -8.64
N ILE A 68 4.30 11.04 -7.97
CA ILE A 68 4.27 11.56 -6.61
C ILE A 68 4.16 10.37 -5.65
N PRO A 69 5.04 10.23 -4.65
CA PRO A 69 4.95 9.19 -3.63
C PRO A 69 3.59 9.19 -2.93
N ILE A 70 2.97 8.02 -2.78
CA ILE A 70 1.63 7.87 -2.22
C ILE A 70 1.65 6.93 -1.01
N PRO A 71 1.01 7.29 0.13
CA PRO A 71 0.90 6.40 1.28
C PRO A 71 0.24 5.07 0.91
N ILE A 72 0.80 3.97 1.40
CA ILE A 72 0.46 2.62 0.93
C ILE A 72 -0.67 2.05 1.79
N PRO A 73 -1.74 1.50 1.20
CA PRO A 73 -2.79 0.82 1.95
C PRO A 73 -2.28 -0.37 2.76
N VAL A 74 -2.46 -0.27 4.08
CA VAL A 74 -2.17 -1.36 5.02
C VAL A 74 -3.48 -2.08 5.37
N GLU A 75 -3.35 -3.35 5.71
CA GLU A 75 -4.47 -4.20 6.10
C GLU A 75 -5.25 -3.60 7.26
N ASN A 76 -6.57 -3.49 7.07
CA ASN A 76 -7.49 -2.80 7.98
C ASN A 76 -8.57 -3.74 8.54
N ILE A 77 -8.62 -5.00 8.07
CA ILE A 77 -9.52 -6.05 8.57
C ILE A 77 -8.72 -7.21 9.20
N GLY A 78 -9.39 -8.08 9.97
CA GLY A 78 -8.76 -9.19 10.70
C GLY A 78 -8.45 -8.90 12.17
N GLU A 79 -7.73 -9.82 12.82
CA GLU A 79 -7.37 -9.76 14.24
C GLU A 79 -6.08 -8.98 14.49
N ILE A 80 -5.71 -8.85 15.78
CA ILE A 80 -4.40 -8.36 16.20
C ILE A 80 -3.34 -9.31 15.64
N GLY A 81 -2.43 -8.78 14.83
CA GLY A 81 -1.41 -9.55 14.09
C GLY A 81 -1.71 -9.66 12.59
N THR A 82 -2.96 -9.47 12.16
CA THR A 82 -3.31 -9.33 10.74
C THR A 82 -3.38 -7.85 10.35
N LYS A 83 -4.20 -7.07 11.08
CA LYS A 83 -4.31 -5.63 10.88
C LYS A 83 -2.97 -4.95 11.12
N ASN A 84 -2.71 -3.88 10.37
CA ASN A 84 -1.52 -3.04 10.48
C ASN A 84 -0.18 -3.73 10.17
N SER A 85 -0.19 -5.03 9.87
CA SER A 85 1.04 -5.85 9.74
C SER A 85 1.27 -6.39 8.32
N HIS A 86 0.28 -6.21 7.44
CA HIS A 86 0.29 -6.71 6.07
C HIS A 86 -0.06 -5.61 5.08
N TRP A 87 0.30 -5.80 3.82
CA TRP A 87 -0.34 -5.08 2.74
C TRP A 87 -1.82 -5.41 2.67
N ARG A 88 -2.63 -4.42 2.30
CA ARG A 88 -4.08 -4.60 2.19
C ARG A 88 -4.42 -5.58 1.08
N ASP A 89 -4.95 -6.73 1.45
CA ASP A 89 -5.25 -7.81 0.50
C ASP A 89 -6.17 -7.35 -0.65
N SER A 90 -7.25 -6.62 -0.33
CA SER A 90 -8.18 -6.08 -1.35
C SER A 90 -7.56 -5.15 -2.40
N ILE A 91 -6.34 -4.65 -2.17
CA ILE A 91 -5.60 -3.79 -3.11
C ILE A 91 -4.48 -4.55 -3.81
N PHE A 92 -3.73 -5.35 -3.05
CA PHE A 92 -2.48 -5.98 -3.52
C PHE A 92 -2.67 -7.44 -3.95
N GLY A 93 -3.78 -8.07 -3.59
CA GLY A 93 -4.15 -9.43 -3.95
C GLY A 93 -3.04 -10.43 -3.66
N ASN A 94 -2.39 -10.91 -4.72
CA ASN A 94 -1.42 -11.98 -4.61
C ASN A 94 -0.01 -11.55 -4.18
N GLU A 95 0.26 -10.31 -3.77
CA GLU A 95 1.60 -9.95 -3.27
C GLU A 95 1.99 -10.77 -2.02
N VAL A 96 3.28 -11.13 -1.87
CA VAL A 96 3.72 -12.07 -0.81
C VAL A 96 3.48 -11.60 0.62
N MET A 97 3.37 -10.30 0.89
CA MET A 97 3.13 -9.74 2.22
C MET A 97 1.68 -9.26 2.43
N THR A 98 0.71 -9.72 1.62
CA THR A 98 -0.71 -9.57 1.95
C THR A 98 -1.14 -10.52 3.05
N SER A 99 -2.29 -10.24 3.69
CA SER A 99 -2.83 -11.07 4.77
C SER A 99 -3.33 -12.44 4.31
N ILE A 100 -3.47 -12.66 3.00
CA ILE A 100 -3.93 -13.91 2.39
C ILE A 100 -2.98 -14.27 1.24
N LEU A 101 -2.25 -15.38 1.40
CA LEU A 101 -1.45 -15.92 0.31
C LEU A 101 -2.37 -16.60 -0.72
N GLY A 102 -2.59 -15.93 -1.84
CA GLY A 102 -3.41 -16.44 -2.95
C GLY A 102 -2.62 -17.35 -3.90
N GLY A 103 -2.84 -18.66 -3.84
CA GLY A 103 -2.39 -19.63 -4.86
C GLY A 103 -0.88 -19.75 -5.06
N SER A 104 -0.45 -20.39 -6.16
CA SER A 104 0.97 -20.76 -6.39
C SER A 104 1.91 -19.60 -6.76
N LEU A 105 1.40 -18.38 -6.99
CA LEU A 105 2.21 -17.23 -7.40
C LEU A 105 1.96 -16.03 -6.49
N ASN A 106 2.85 -15.84 -5.52
CA ASN A 106 2.91 -14.64 -4.70
C ASN A 106 4.25 -13.91 -4.87
N PRO A 107 4.32 -12.90 -5.76
CA PRO A 107 5.59 -12.25 -6.07
C PRO A 107 6.14 -11.47 -4.87
N MET A 108 7.45 -11.57 -4.67
CA MET A 108 8.21 -10.66 -3.82
C MET A 108 8.44 -9.36 -4.58
N SER A 109 7.53 -8.41 -4.42
CA SER A 109 7.50 -7.22 -5.26
C SER A 109 8.55 -6.17 -4.86
N ARG A 110 8.79 -5.22 -5.79
CA ARG A 110 9.60 -4.02 -5.49
C ARG A 110 9.02 -3.22 -4.32
N LEU A 111 7.70 -3.25 -4.11
CA LEU A 111 7.05 -2.58 -2.99
C LEU A 111 7.57 -3.10 -1.65
N THR A 112 7.58 -4.43 -1.48
CA THR A 112 8.02 -5.09 -0.25
C THR A 112 9.51 -4.90 0.00
N LEU A 113 10.35 -5.06 -1.03
CA LEU A 113 11.79 -4.79 -0.90
C LEU A 113 12.07 -3.33 -0.55
N ALA A 114 11.35 -2.37 -1.13
CA ALA A 114 11.51 -0.95 -0.80
C ALA A 114 11.03 -0.63 0.63
N ALA A 115 10.02 -1.32 1.15
CA ALA A 115 9.61 -1.18 2.55
C ALA A 115 10.69 -1.72 3.51
N LEU A 116 11.35 -2.83 3.17
CA LEU A 116 12.53 -3.30 3.92
C LEU A 116 13.68 -2.28 3.85
N GLN A 117 13.87 -1.60 2.71
CA GLN A 117 14.82 -0.49 2.61
C GLN A 117 14.48 0.68 3.54
N ASP A 118 13.20 1.05 3.62
CA ASP A 118 12.70 2.08 4.55
C ASP A 118 12.88 1.65 6.03
N MET A 119 12.98 0.36 6.29
CA MET A 119 13.33 -0.20 7.62
C MET A 119 14.85 -0.26 7.87
N GLY A 120 15.68 0.21 6.94
CA GLY A 120 17.14 0.28 7.09
C GLY A 120 17.91 -0.92 6.54
N TYR A 121 17.25 -1.87 5.86
CA TYR A 121 17.94 -2.97 5.19
C TYR A 121 18.59 -2.52 3.88
N SER A 122 19.74 -3.12 3.55
CA SER A 122 20.32 -3.01 2.21
C SER A 122 19.67 -4.03 1.29
N VAL A 123 18.91 -3.55 0.30
CA VAL A 123 18.15 -4.41 -0.62
C VAL A 123 18.65 -4.28 -2.05
N LYS A 124 18.57 -5.37 -2.82
CA LYS A 124 18.78 -5.36 -4.27
C LYS A 124 17.43 -5.26 -4.95
N ILE A 125 16.96 -4.04 -5.22
CA ILE A 125 15.59 -3.82 -5.69
C ILE A 125 15.29 -4.47 -7.05
N ASP A 126 16.31 -4.66 -7.88
CA ASP A 126 16.18 -5.28 -9.19
C ASP A 126 16.09 -6.82 -9.13
N ALA A 127 16.23 -7.41 -7.94
CA ALA A 127 15.96 -8.83 -7.71
C ALA A 127 14.48 -9.11 -7.38
N ALA A 128 13.62 -8.08 -7.33
CA ALA A 128 12.20 -8.23 -7.11
C ALA A 128 11.52 -8.95 -8.29
N ASP A 129 10.48 -9.70 -7.96
CA ASP A 129 9.58 -10.27 -8.95
C ASP A 129 8.73 -9.18 -9.62
N ALA A 130 8.32 -9.45 -10.86
CA ALA A 130 7.36 -8.60 -11.54
C ALA A 130 6.01 -8.65 -10.82
N PHE A 131 5.46 -7.47 -10.52
CA PHE A 131 4.17 -7.34 -9.85
C PHE A 131 3.37 -6.20 -10.47
N VAL A 132 2.07 -6.43 -10.62
CA VAL A 132 1.09 -5.44 -11.08
C VAL A 132 -0.12 -5.51 -10.15
N LEU A 133 -0.79 -4.37 -9.94
CA LEU A 133 -1.99 -4.38 -9.10
C LEU A 133 -3.12 -5.14 -9.83
N PRO A 134 -3.80 -6.08 -9.16
CA PRO A 134 -4.91 -6.84 -9.77
C PRO A 134 -5.98 -5.94 -10.42
N ASN A 135 -6.21 -4.76 -9.82
CA ASN A 135 -7.22 -3.78 -10.26
C ASN A 135 -6.58 -2.47 -10.77
N ALA A 136 -5.35 -2.49 -11.31
CA ALA A 136 -4.62 -1.28 -11.74
C ALA A 136 -5.47 -0.34 -12.63
N ASN A 137 -6.25 -0.91 -13.55
CA ASN A 137 -7.13 -0.14 -14.45
C ASN A 137 -8.29 0.55 -13.71
N GLN A 138 -8.80 -0.05 -12.63
CA GLN A 138 -9.86 0.54 -11.81
C GLN A 138 -9.33 1.61 -10.84
N LEU A 139 -8.09 1.45 -10.35
CA LEU A 139 -7.42 2.47 -9.52
C LEU A 139 -7.03 3.70 -10.34
N ALA A 140 -6.70 3.53 -11.62
CA ALA A 140 -6.51 4.64 -12.56
C ALA A 140 -7.83 5.37 -12.88
N SER A 141 -8.95 4.65 -13.01
CA SER A 141 -10.27 5.27 -13.27
C SER A 141 -10.82 6.00 -12.05
N ILE A 142 -10.64 5.48 -10.82
CA ILE A 142 -11.01 6.20 -9.59
C ILE A 142 -10.26 7.55 -9.51
N ARG A 143 -9.02 7.64 -10.00
CA ARG A 143 -8.29 8.91 -10.05
C ARG A 143 -8.78 9.87 -11.12
N ALA A 144 -9.19 9.37 -12.28
CA ALA A 144 -9.84 10.20 -13.29
C ALA A 144 -11.14 10.80 -12.74
N ASP A 145 -11.90 10.03 -11.94
CA ASP A 145 -13.14 10.48 -11.31
C ASP A 145 -12.88 11.48 -10.17
N GLN A 146 -11.88 11.26 -9.31
CA GLN A 146 -11.52 12.22 -8.24
C GLN A 146 -10.84 13.50 -8.76
N ALA A 147 -10.15 13.44 -9.91
CA ALA A 147 -9.59 14.63 -10.57
C ALA A 147 -10.64 15.41 -11.38
N THR A 148 -11.76 14.78 -11.76
CA THR A 148 -12.88 15.46 -12.43
C THR A 148 -13.87 16.08 -11.45
N ASP A 149 -14.02 15.54 -10.24
CA ASP A 149 -14.85 16.14 -9.18
C ASP A 149 -14.32 17.52 -8.73
N HIS A 150 -12.99 17.67 -8.58
CA HIS A 150 -12.36 18.97 -8.32
C HIS A 150 -12.48 19.96 -9.49
N ARG A 151 -12.69 19.48 -10.73
CA ARG A 151 -12.88 20.34 -11.92
C ARG A 151 -14.35 20.72 -12.14
N GLN A 152 -15.30 19.98 -11.58
CA GLN A 152 -16.72 20.28 -11.67
C GLN A 152 -17.18 21.33 -10.65
N GLN A 153 -16.46 21.54 -9.54
CA GLN A 153 -16.75 22.64 -8.61
C GLN A 153 -16.32 24.03 -9.12
N GLU A 154 -15.42 24.12 -10.10
CA GLU A 154 -15.07 25.39 -10.77
C GLU A 154 -15.93 25.68 -12.02
N GLY A 155 -16.77 24.73 -12.45
CA GLY A 155 -17.51 24.80 -13.72
C GLY A 155 -19.01 25.11 -13.64
N CYS A 156 -19.62 25.13 -12.45
CA CYS A 156 -21.07 25.29 -12.32
C CYS A 156 -21.44 26.37 -11.30
N ASN A 157 -21.33 27.65 -11.66
CA ASN A 157 -22.14 28.68 -11.01
C ASN A 157 -22.48 29.85 -11.95
N CYS A 158 -23.51 29.67 -12.77
CA CYS A 158 -24.23 30.78 -13.37
C CYS A 158 -25.58 30.97 -12.68
N LYS A 159 -25.60 31.99 -11.81
CA LYS A 159 -26.73 32.86 -11.44
C LYS A 159 -27.76 32.23 -10.47
N HIS A 160 -27.75 32.69 -9.22
CA HIS A 160 -28.76 33.65 -8.71
C HIS A 160 -28.40 34.23 -7.32
N ARG A 161 -28.20 35.56 -7.31
CA ARG A 161 -28.64 36.57 -6.32
C ARG A 161 -27.99 36.65 -4.91
N GLN A 162 -27.10 37.65 -4.82
CA GLN A 162 -26.89 38.69 -3.79
C GLN A 162 -26.65 38.32 -2.31
N SER A 163 -25.45 38.65 -1.81
CA SER A 163 -25.27 39.47 -0.59
C SER A 163 -23.89 40.15 -0.61
N LYS A 164 -23.82 41.32 0.00
CA LYS A 164 -22.75 42.33 -0.06
C LYS A 164 -21.56 41.99 0.86
N THR A 165 -20.49 42.79 0.71
CA THR A 165 -19.37 43.06 1.66
C THR A 165 -18.28 41.97 1.74
N HIS A 166 -16.97 42.22 1.72
CA HIS A 166 -16.15 43.44 1.80
C HIS A 166 -14.77 43.16 1.16
N GLU A 167 -14.18 44.22 0.64
CA GLU A 167 -12.85 44.35 0.06
C GLU A 167 -11.75 44.26 1.14
N PHE A 168 -10.66 43.53 0.91
CA PHE A 168 -9.31 44.05 1.21
C PHE A 168 -8.18 43.26 0.52
N ALA A 169 -7.44 44.03 -0.27
CA ALA A 169 -6.11 43.88 -0.86
C ALA A 169 -5.21 42.65 -0.53
N GLN A 170 -4.62 42.12 -1.61
CA GLN A 170 -3.18 41.97 -1.87
C GLN A 170 -2.24 41.90 -0.65
N SER A 171 -1.36 40.89 -0.63
CA SER A 171 0.12 41.06 -0.51
C SER A 171 0.80 39.82 0.12
N ILE A 172 1.69 39.19 -0.66
CA ILE A 172 2.96 38.57 -0.23
C ILE A 172 2.95 37.17 0.44
N THR A 173 3.91 36.40 -0.08
CA THR A 173 4.52 35.12 0.31
C THR A 173 4.59 34.78 1.81
N ARG A 174 4.41 33.49 2.11
CA ARG A 174 5.48 32.61 2.59
C ARG A 174 5.19 31.16 2.22
#